data_AF-A0A359FYV6-F1
#
_entry.id   AF-A0A359FYV6-F1
#
_cell.length_a   1.000
_cell.length_b   1.000
_cell.length_c   1.000
_cell.angle_alpha   90.00
_cell.angle_beta   90.00
_cell.angle_gamma   90.00
#
_symmetry.space_group_name_H-M   'P 1'
#
loop_
_entity.id
_entity.type
_entity.pdbx_description
1 polymer ?
#
loop_
_entity_poly.entity_id
_entity_poly.type
_entity_poly.pdbx_seq_one_letter_code
_entity_poly.pdbx_strand_id
1 'polypeptide(L)'
;IVDMGCFARVETNGGGFEQVNLLFGENPNKAVRGWTKPFKDAGIQTHMLERALNGIRMTPVPADVRRLMFKVKKLQGTDIARSFCGLNDPR
;
A
#
# COMPACT_ATOMS: atom_id res chain seq x y z
N ILE A 1 8.90 18.19 4.56
CA ILE A 1 8.73 16.73 4.78
C ILE A 1 9.63 15.91 3.89
N VAL A 2 9.94 16.27 2.62
CA VAL A 2 11.07 15.59 1.98
C VAL A 2 11.96 16.46 1.07
N ASP A 3 13.01 17.00 1.66
CA ASP A 3 14.35 16.93 1.07
C ASP A 3 15.13 15.95 1.97
N MET A 4 14.94 14.65 1.73
CA MET A 4 15.46 13.62 2.64
C MET A 4 16.91 13.27 2.31
N GLY A 5 17.45 13.69 1.16
CA GLY A 5 18.85 13.46 0.74
C GLY A 5 19.31 12.00 0.66
N CYS A 6 18.50 11.01 1.09
CA CYS A 6 18.94 9.63 1.30
C CYS A 6 17.90 8.54 0.94
N PHE A 7 16.62 8.88 0.75
CA PHE A 7 15.58 7.88 0.45
C PHE A 7 15.13 7.93 -1.01
N ALA A 8 15.42 6.88 -1.76
CA ALA A 8 14.82 6.65 -3.09
C ALA A 8 13.35 6.19 -3.02
N ARG A 9 12.93 5.66 -1.86
CA ARG A 9 11.57 5.14 -1.64
C ARG A 9 11.13 5.16 -0.17
N VAL A 10 9.82 5.28 0.06
CA VAL A 10 9.20 5.37 1.41
C VAL A 10 7.93 4.51 1.51
N GLU A 11 7.80 3.70 2.56
CA GLU A 11 6.60 2.89 2.79
C GLU A 11 5.46 3.78 3.29
N THR A 12 4.34 3.77 2.57
CA THR A 12 3.22 4.69 2.85
C THR A 12 1.93 3.98 3.17
N ASN A 13 1.80 2.68 2.86
CA ASN A 13 0.57 1.94 3.11
C ASN A 13 0.79 0.41 3.17
N GLY A 14 -0.25 -0.32 3.55
CA GLY A 14 -0.21 -1.76 3.79
C GLY A 14 -1.19 -2.14 4.89
N GLY A 15 -0.71 -2.86 5.92
CA GLY A 15 -1.51 -3.28 7.07
C GLY A 15 -2.21 -2.14 7.84
N GLY A 16 -1.65 -0.91 7.81
CA GLY A 16 -2.28 0.26 8.40
C GLY A 16 -3.63 0.65 7.75
N PHE A 17 -3.97 0.10 6.58
CA PHE A 17 -5.22 0.37 5.88
C PHE A 17 -6.46 -0.01 6.72
N GLU A 18 -6.40 -1.14 7.43
CA GLU A 18 -7.49 -1.58 8.30
C GLU A 18 -7.59 -0.73 9.57
N GLN A 19 -6.45 -0.32 10.15
CA GLN A 19 -6.41 0.56 11.32
C GLN A 19 -7.03 1.94 11.04
N VAL A 20 -6.72 2.54 9.88
CA VAL A 20 -7.33 3.81 9.46
C VAL A 20 -8.85 3.71 9.38
N ASN A 21 -9.37 2.58 8.91
CA ASN A 21 -10.81 2.35 8.85
C ASN A 21 -11.42 2.07 10.23
N LEU A 22 -10.87 1.12 10.98
CA LEU A 22 -11.49 0.61 12.21
C LEU A 22 -11.24 1.46 13.45
N LEU A 23 -10.04 2.01 13.59
CA LEU A 23 -9.63 2.77 14.78
C LEU A 23 -9.89 4.26 14.63
N PHE A 24 -9.70 4.79 13.43
CA PHE A 24 -9.83 6.22 13.17
C PHE A 24 -11.15 6.59 12.46
N GLY A 25 -11.92 5.60 11.98
CA GLY A 25 -13.20 5.85 11.30
C GLY A 25 -13.03 6.59 9.96
N GLU A 26 -11.83 6.57 9.38
CA GLU A 26 -11.50 7.31 8.17
C GLU A 26 -11.54 6.42 6.93
N ASN A 27 -11.74 7.03 5.76
CA ASN A 27 -11.62 6.31 4.50
C ASN A 27 -10.13 6.13 4.13
N PRO A 28 -9.60 4.90 4.19
CA PRO A 28 -8.18 4.68 3.95
C PRO A 28 -7.76 4.98 2.50
N ASN A 29 -8.68 4.97 1.54
CA ASN A 29 -8.37 5.34 0.15
C ASN A 29 -8.08 6.84 0.01
N LYS A 30 -8.72 7.69 0.81
CA LYS A 30 -8.41 9.13 0.86
C LYS A 30 -7.08 9.37 1.55
N ALA A 31 -6.85 8.69 2.69
CA ALA A 31 -5.61 8.78 3.45
C ALA A 31 -4.38 8.40 2.60
N VAL A 32 -4.44 7.28 1.88
CA VAL A 32 -3.33 6.84 1.01
C VAL A 32 -3.01 7.89 -0.04
N ARG A 33 -4.00 8.46 -0.73
CA ARG A 33 -3.77 9.51 -1.74
C ARG A 33 -3.11 10.74 -1.15
N GLY A 34 -3.56 11.17 0.02
CA GLY A 34 -2.99 12.31 0.74
C GLY A 34 -1.52 12.06 1.11
N TRP A 35 -1.22 10.85 1.60
CA TRP A 35 0.13 10.47 2.00
C TRP A 35 1.10 10.28 0.84
N THR A 36 0.66 9.68 -0.27
CA THR A 36 1.55 9.42 -1.41
C THR A 36 1.84 10.67 -2.23
N LYS A 37 0.93 11.65 -2.26
CA LYS A 37 1.05 12.87 -3.06
C LYS A 37 2.38 13.63 -2.82
N PRO A 38 2.75 14.03 -1.59
CA PRO A 38 3.97 14.82 -1.37
C PRO A 38 5.25 14.07 -1.78
N PHE A 39 5.33 12.75 -1.59
CA PHE A 39 6.48 11.96 -2.03
C PHE A 39 6.58 11.89 -3.55
N LYS A 40 5.44 11.67 -4.22
CA LYS A 40 5.38 11.63 -5.67
C LYS A 40 5.75 12.98 -6.28
N ASP A 41 5.26 14.07 -5.71
CA ASP A 41 5.59 15.44 -6.14
C ASP A 41 7.10 15.74 -5.95
N ALA A 42 7.75 15.12 -4.96
CA ALA A 42 9.19 15.17 -4.72
C ALA A 42 10.02 14.13 -5.52
N GLY A 43 9.41 13.36 -6.42
CA GLY A 43 10.11 12.34 -7.22
C GLY A 43 10.49 11.07 -6.45
N ILE A 44 9.95 10.86 -5.26
CA ILE A 44 10.24 9.70 -4.40
C ILE A 44 9.20 8.62 -4.62
N GLN A 45 9.68 7.40 -4.85
CA GLN A 45 8.79 6.25 -5.04
C GLN A 45 8.11 5.88 -3.72
N THR A 46 6.86 5.48 -3.80
CA THR A 46 6.18 4.93 -2.62
C THR A 46 5.93 3.44 -2.78
N HIS A 47 5.96 2.72 -1.66
CA HIS A 47 5.71 1.28 -1.66
C HIS A 47 4.71 0.88 -0.58
N MET A 48 4.05 -0.25 -0.83
CA MET A 48 3.15 -0.88 0.12
C MET A 48 3.64 -2.27 0.50
N LEU A 49 3.30 -2.70 1.71
CA LEU A 49 3.42 -4.08 2.15
C LEU A 49 2.05 -4.77 2.02
N GLU A 50 2.00 -5.88 1.29
CA GLU A 50 0.77 -6.67 1.12
C GLU A 50 1.08 -8.17 1.26
N ARG A 51 0.07 -8.94 1.68
CA ARG A 51 0.23 -10.33 2.10
C ARG A 51 -0.28 -11.33 1.05
N ALA A 52 0.35 -11.34 -0.12
CA ALA A 52 0.15 -12.29 -1.22
C ALA A 52 -1.33 -12.64 -1.46
N LEU A 53 -1.75 -13.89 -1.20
CA LEU A 53 -3.12 -14.33 -1.42
C LEU A 53 -4.16 -13.52 -0.65
N ASN A 54 -3.76 -12.91 0.46
CA ASN A 54 -4.65 -12.17 1.36
C ASN A 54 -4.70 -10.67 1.00
N GLY A 55 -3.80 -10.16 0.16
CA GLY A 55 -3.69 -8.72 -0.10
C GLY A 55 -3.51 -7.93 1.19
N ILE A 56 -4.40 -6.96 1.42
CA ILE A 56 -4.46 -6.15 2.65
C ILE A 56 -5.50 -6.65 3.67
N ARG A 57 -5.99 -7.89 3.53
CA ARG A 57 -7.02 -8.47 4.39
C ARG A 57 -6.48 -9.59 5.28
N MET A 58 -7.31 -10.01 6.23
CA MET A 58 -6.96 -11.09 7.16
C MET A 58 -7.08 -12.50 6.57
N THR A 59 -7.78 -12.68 5.45
CA THR A 59 -8.05 -13.97 4.78
C THR A 59 -7.74 -13.93 3.28
N PRO A 60 -7.57 -15.09 2.62
CA PRO A 60 -7.38 -15.15 1.17
C PRO A 60 -8.50 -14.45 0.39
N VAL A 61 -8.10 -13.77 -0.68
CA VAL A 61 -8.97 -12.96 -1.53
C VAL A 61 -9.01 -13.57 -2.93
N PRO A 62 -10.12 -13.51 -3.69
CA PRO A 62 -10.12 -13.92 -5.10
C PRO A 62 -9.11 -13.17 -5.98
N ALA A 63 -8.59 -13.83 -7.03
CA ALA A 63 -7.50 -13.31 -7.85
C ALA A 63 -7.87 -12.03 -8.62
N ASP A 64 -9.12 -11.93 -9.09
CA ASP A 64 -9.68 -10.76 -9.76
C ASP A 64 -9.76 -9.54 -8.82
N VAL A 65 -10.17 -9.74 -7.57
CA VAL A 65 -10.20 -8.69 -6.54
C VAL A 65 -8.78 -8.21 -6.20
N ARG A 66 -7.80 -9.13 -6.10
CA ARG A 66 -6.39 -8.74 -5.93
C ARG A 66 -5.86 -7.94 -7.11
N ARG A 67 -6.17 -8.34 -8.35
CA ARG A 67 -5.80 -7.58 -9.56
C ARG A 67 -6.40 -6.18 -9.52
N LEU A 68 -7.65 -6.03 -9.10
CA LEU A 68 -8.29 -4.73 -8.92
C LEU A 68 -7.59 -3.90 -7.84
N MET A 69 -7.25 -4.50 -6.70
CA MET A 69 -6.51 -3.84 -5.62
C MET A 69 -5.21 -3.21 -6.14
N PHE A 70 -4.38 -3.95 -6.88
CA PHE A 70 -3.12 -3.40 -7.42
C PHE A 70 -3.36 -2.23 -8.40
N LYS A 71 -4.37 -2.33 -9.27
CA LYS A 71 -4.75 -1.22 -10.17
C LYS A 71 -5.14 0.03 -9.38
N VAL A 72 -5.98 -0.13 -8.37
CA VAL A 72 -6.44 0.97 -7.51
C VAL A 72 -5.27 1.57 -6.74
N LYS A 73 -4.38 0.75 -6.18
CA LYS A 73 -3.20 1.22 -5.43
C LYS A 73 -2.23 2.01 -6.30
N LYS A 74 -2.01 1.58 -7.55
CA LYS A 74 -1.21 2.37 -8.51
C LYS A 74 -1.84 3.72 -8.80
N LEU A 75 -3.15 3.78 -9.01
CA LEU A 75 -3.90 5.03 -9.21
C LEU A 75 -3.95 5.92 -7.94
N GLN A 76 -3.75 5.34 -6.76
CA GLN A 76 -3.65 6.08 -5.51
C GLN A 76 -2.27 6.69 -5.30
N GLY A 77 -1.23 6.21 -5.99
CA GLY A 77 0.13 6.74 -5.91
C GLY A 77 1.18 5.75 -5.41
N THR A 78 0.81 4.48 -5.16
CA THR A 78 1.76 3.41 -4.80
C THR A 78 2.51 2.92 -6.02
N ASP A 79 3.84 2.90 -5.97
CA ASP A 79 4.68 2.47 -7.10
C ASP A 79 5.08 1.01 -7.03
N ILE A 80 5.38 0.52 -5.83
CA ILE A 80 5.90 -0.83 -5.61
C ILE A 80 4.99 -1.57 -4.63
N ALA A 81 4.59 -2.78 -5.00
CA ALA A 81 3.96 -3.72 -4.08
C ALA A 81 5.02 -4.71 -3.57
N ARG A 82 5.27 -4.70 -2.26
CA ARG A 82 6.10 -5.71 -1.61
C ARG A 82 5.21 -6.83 -1.12
N SER A 83 5.14 -7.89 -1.91
CA SER A 83 4.39 -9.11 -1.61
C SER A 83 5.17 -10.00 -0.66
N PHE A 84 4.52 -10.51 0.38
CA PHE A 84 5.07 -11.59 1.19
C PHE A 84 3.98 -12.61 1.57
N CYS A 85 4.40 -13.85 1.82
CA CYS A 85 3.54 -14.89 2.37
C CYS A 85 3.94 -15.15 3.82
N GLY A 86 2.98 -15.18 4.75
CA GLY A 86 3.27 -15.47 6.16
C GLY A 86 3.86 -16.85 6.41
N LEU A 87 3.71 -17.77 5.45
CA LEU A 87 4.28 -19.12 5.48
C LEU A 87 5.51 -19.27 4.56
N ASN A 88 5.95 -18.19 3.91
CA ASN A 88 6.99 -18.21 2.86
C ASN A 88 6.69 -19.20 1.71
N ASP A 89 5.41 -19.45 1.43
CA ASP A 89 4.97 -20.23 0.28
C ASP A 89 4.99 -19.35 -0.98
N PRO A 90 5.70 -19.73 -2.05
CA PRO A 90 5.79 -18.95 -3.29
C PRO A 90 4.56 -19.08 -4.20
N ARG A 91 3.62 -19.99 -3.91
CA ARG A 91 2.37 -20.20 -4.68
C ARG A 91 1.37 -19.07 -4.45
#